data_AF-A0A0D6AS65-F1
#
_entry.id   AF-A0A0D6AS65-F1
#
_cell.length_a   1.000
_cell.length_b   1.000
_cell.length_c   1.000
_cell.angle_alpha   90.00
_cell.angle_beta   90.00
_cell.angle_gamma   90.00
#
_symmetry.space_group_name_H-M   'P 1'
#
loop_
_entity.id
_entity.type
_entity.pdbx_description
1 polymer ?
#
loop_
_entity_poly.entity_id
_entity_poly.type
_entity_poly.pdbx_seq_one_letter_code
_entity_poly.pdbx_strand_id
1 'polypeptide(L)' 'MKKEGFVYRTAKSSHTRWYHELLSEDPITISGNDGDHAQKYLEKQINQKLAKLKRIKEGK' A
#
# COMPACT_ATOMS: atom_id res chain seq x y z
N MET A 1 -2.07 -6.33 -6.58
CA MET A 1 -1.50 -4.96 -6.44
C MET A 1 -1.37 -4.20 -7.76
N LYS A 2 -0.88 -4.79 -8.87
CA LYS A 2 -0.84 -4.09 -10.19
C LYS A 2 -2.20 -3.64 -10.76
N LYS A 3 -3.32 -4.20 -10.26
CA LYS A 3 -4.66 -4.02 -10.83
C LYS A 3 -5.38 -2.75 -10.37
N GLU A 4 -4.83 -2.04 -9.39
CA GLU A 4 -5.48 -0.86 -8.80
C GLU A 4 -4.61 0.40 -8.86
N GLY A 5 -3.66 0.52 -9.78
CA GLY A 5 -2.86 1.76 -9.92
C GLY A 5 -1.85 2.01 -8.78
N PHE A 6 -1.60 1.02 -7.92
CA PHE A 6 -0.53 1.13 -6.93
C PHE A 6 0.83 0.99 -7.60
N VAL A 7 1.63 2.05 -7.55
CA VAL A 7 3.01 2.08 -8.03
C VAL A 7 3.91 1.75 -6.86
N TYR A 8 4.88 0.85 -7.04
CA TYR A 8 5.90 0.60 -6.04
C TYR A 8 7.26 1.14 -6.48
N ARG A 9 8.03 1.63 -5.52
CA ARG A 9 9.46 1.88 -5.68
C ARG A 9 10.22 1.10 -4.63
N THR A 10 11.18 0.33 -5.12
CA THR A 10 12.17 -0.34 -4.30
C THR A 10 13.28 0.66 -3.95
N ALA A 11 13.65 0.74 -2.68
CA ALA A 11 14.85 1.45 -2.27
C ALA A 11 16.03 0.47 -2.24
N LYS A 12 17.27 0.97 -2.28
CA LYS A 12 18.52 0.17 -2.24
C LYS A 12 18.65 -0.70 -0.97
N SER A 13 17.96 -0.33 0.11
CA SER A 13 17.77 -1.16 1.30
C SER A 13 16.44 -1.88 1.14
N SER A 14 16.32 -3.13 1.59
CA SER A 14 15.25 -4.11 1.33
C SER A 14 13.79 -3.65 1.51
N HIS A 15 13.53 -2.38 1.74
CA HIS A 15 12.23 -1.75 1.81
C HIS A 15 11.65 -1.48 0.40
N THR A 16 10.40 -1.91 0.21
CA THR A 16 9.57 -1.56 -0.94
C THR A 16 8.47 -0.62 -0.47
N ARG A 17 8.36 0.55 -1.09
CA ARG A 17 7.32 1.52 -0.76
C ARG A 17 6.31 1.59 -1.91
N TRP A 18 5.05 1.43 -1.59
CA TRP A 18 3.92 1.45 -2.50
C TRP A 18 3.13 2.75 -2.31
N TYR A 19 2.78 3.39 -3.41
CA TYR A 19 2.04 4.64 -3.47
C TYR A 19 0.85 4.45 -4.39
N HIS A 20 -0.24 5.17 -4.14
CA HIS A 20 -1.40 5.18 -5.01
C HIS A 20 -1.75 6.63 -5.35
N GLU A 21 -2.12 6.91 -6.60
CA GLU A 21 -2.41 8.28 -7.07
C GLU A 21 -3.48 8.97 -6.20
N LEU A 22 -4.59 8.28 -5.93
CA LEU A 22 -5.68 8.75 -5.06
C LEU A 22 -5.34 8.77 -3.56
N LEU A 23 -4.22 8.20 -3.13
CA LEU A 23 -3.76 8.16 -1.73
C LEU A 23 -2.27 8.51 -1.66
N SER A 24 -1.88 9.57 -2.37
CA SER A 24 -0.48 10.01 -2.46
C SER A 24 0.08 10.45 -1.10
N GLU A 25 -0.79 10.92 -0.20
CA GLU A 25 -0.46 11.35 1.16
C GLU A 25 -0.13 10.17 2.09
N ASP A 26 -0.51 8.95 1.75
CA ASP A 26 -0.47 7.84 2.69
C ASP A 26 0.04 6.54 2.00
N PRO A 27 1.37 6.43 1.78
CA PRO A 27 2.01 5.29 1.13
C PRO A 27 2.24 4.09 2.06
N ILE A 28 2.18 2.88 1.50
CA ILE A 28 2.40 1.63 2.21
C ILE A 28 3.89 1.28 2.13
N THR A 29 4.58 1.22 3.27
CA THR A 29 6.00 0.82 3.31
C THR A 29 6.09 -0.63 3.78
N ILE A 30 6.70 -1.48 2.95
CA ILE A 30 6.93 -2.90 3.23
C ILE A 30 8.42 -3.11 3.42
N SER A 31 8.84 -3.49 4.62
CA SER A 31 10.22 -3.88 4.85
C SER A 31 10.43 -5.32 4.37
N GLY A 32 11.35 -5.53 3.43
CA GLY A 32 11.66 -6.86 2.89
C GLY A 32 12.34 -7.81 3.88
N ASN A 33 12.70 -7.31 5.07
CA ASN A 33 13.17 -8.13 6.19
C ASN A 33 12.04 -8.72 7.04
N ASP A 34 10.79 -8.34 6.78
CA ASP A 34 9.64 -8.61 7.65
C ASP A 34 8.78 -9.77 7.14
N GLY A 35 9.43 -10.67 6.37
CA GLY A 35 8.81 -11.64 5.45
C GLY A 35 7.83 -12.68 6.03
N ASP A 36 7.62 -12.71 7.34
CA ASP A 36 6.71 -13.69 7.98
C ASP A 36 5.65 -13.01 8.88
N HIS A 37 6.03 -11.97 9.62
CA HIS A 37 5.12 -11.27 10.56
C HIS A 37 4.47 -10.00 9.96
N ALA A 38 5.04 -9.38 8.92
CA ALA A 38 4.42 -8.21 8.30
C ALA A 38 3.12 -8.51 7.56
N GLN A 39 2.90 -9.75 7.10
CA GLN A 39 1.75 -10.08 6.26
C GLN A 39 0.41 -9.70 6.90
N LYS A 40 0.21 -9.96 8.19
CA LYS A 40 -1.06 -9.68 8.87
C LYS A 40 -1.34 -8.19 9.03
N TYR A 41 -0.35 -7.41 9.47
CA TYR A 41 -0.52 -5.96 9.61
C TYR A 41 -0.63 -5.28 8.24
N LEU A 42 0.12 -5.77 7.25
CA LEU A 42 0.06 -5.27 5.89
C LEU A 42 -1.30 -5.51 5.25
N GLU A 43 -1.88 -6.70 5.41
CA GLU A 43 -3.21 -7.01 4.89
C GLU A 43 -4.29 -6.11 5.51
N LYS A 44 -4.20 -5.85 6.81
CA LYS A 44 -5.09 -4.89 7.49
C LYS A 44 -4.93 -3.48 6.94
N GLN A 45 -3.69 -3.03 6.76
CA GLN A 45 -3.41 -1.71 6.16
C GLN A 45 -3.97 -1.63 4.74
N ILE A 46 -3.73 -2.64 3.89
CA ILE A 46 -4.24 -2.68 2.52
C ILE A 46 -5.77 -2.61 2.52
N ASN A 47 -6.46 -3.41 3.34
CA ASN A 47 -7.91 -3.38 3.42
C ASN A 47 -8.44 -2.00 3.83
N GLN A 48 -7.82 -1.35 4.83
CA GLN A 48 -8.20 0.02 5.23
C GLN A 48 -7.99 1.03 4.09
N LYS A 49 -6.91 0.89 3.32
CA LYS A 49 -6.61 1.75 2.17
C LYS A 49 -7.62 1.55 1.07
N LEU A 50 -7.96 0.30 0.75
CA LEU A 50 -8.96 -0.04 -0.25
C LEU A 50 -10.34 0.51 0.14
N ALA A 51 -10.72 0.41 1.41
CA ALA A 51 -11.98 0.99 1.90
C ALA A 51 -11.99 2.52 1.77
N LYS A 52 -10.91 3.20 2.16
CA LYS A 52 -10.76 4.66 1.95
C LYS A 52 -10.83 5.01 0.47
N LEU A 53 -10.13 4.27 -0.38
CA LEU A 53 -10.06 4.49 -1.82
C LEU A 53 -11.40 4.29 -2.50
N LYS A 54 -12.18 3.27 -2.10
CA LYS A 54 -13.57 3.11 -2.54
C LYS A 54 -14.43 4.30 -2.14
N ARG A 55 -14.32 4.77 -0.89
CA ARG A 55 -15.07 5.95 -0.43
C ARG A 55 -14.72 7.23 -1.20
N ILE A 56 -13.44 7.40 -1.57
CA ILE A 56 -12.98 8.52 -2.41
C ILE A 56 -13.51 8.37 -3.86
N LYS A 57 -13.56 7.15 -4.39
CA LYS A 57 -14.08 6.87 -5.74
C LYS A 57 -15.61 7.00 -5.83
N GLU A 58 -16.36 6.55 -4.82
CA GLU A 58 -17.83 6.59 -4.80
C GLU A 58 -18.39 7.95 -4.36
N GLY A 59 -17.62 8.74 -3.62
CA GLY A 59 -18.00 10.10 -3.21
C GLY A 59 -17.64 11.19 -4.23
N LYS A 60 -17.24 10.81 -5.45
CA LYS A 60 -16.84 11.71 -6.53
C LYS A 60 -17.74 11.49 -7.75
#